data_AF-A0A2T2S157-F1
#
_entry.id   AF-A0A2T2S157-F1
#
_cell.length_a   1.000
_cell.length_b   1.000
_cell.length_c   1.000
_cell.angle_alpha   90.00
_cell.angle_beta   90.00
_cell.angle_gamma   90.00
#
_symmetry.space_group_name_H-M   'P 1'
#
loop_
_entity.id
_entity.type
_entity.pdbx_description
1 polymer ?
#
loop_
_entity_poly.entity_id
_entity_poly.type
_entity_poly.pdbx_seq_one_letter_code
_entity_poly.pdbx_strand_id
1 'polypeptide(L)' 'MKKAEWQCYQKQAEHTLTSARRDFEAEDCDWACFKAHQAAELILKGWLRSSDRFVTGHSVVKLLADIQQQTTIARPLES' A
#
# COMPACT_ATOMS: atom_id res chain seq x y z
N MET A 1 -2.16 15.95 1.47
CA MET A 1 -2.76 14.60 1.57
C MET A 1 -4.28 14.67 1.46
N LYS A 2 -4.88 14.08 0.42
CA LYS A 2 -6.33 13.93 0.24
C LYS A 2 -6.87 12.89 1.21
N LYS A 3 -7.45 13.35 2.33
CA LYS A 3 -7.88 12.48 3.44
C LYS A 3 -8.89 11.41 3.04
N ALA A 4 -9.89 11.77 2.23
CA ALA A 4 -10.93 10.84 1.80
C ALA A 4 -10.36 9.69 0.93
N GLU A 5 -9.44 10.02 0.02
CA GLU A 5 -8.77 9.03 -0.81
C GLU A 5 -7.90 8.10 0.03
N TRP A 6 -7.08 8.65 0.93
CA TRP A 6 -6.31 7.87 1.89
C TRP A 6 -7.18 6.90 2.69
N GLN A 7 -8.28 7.38 3.28
CA GLN A 7 -9.19 6.56 4.08
C GLN A 7 -9.84 5.42 3.28
N CYS A 8 -10.15 5.66 2.01
CA CYS A 8 -10.72 4.64 1.13
C CYS A 8 -9.73 3.48 0.92
N TYR A 9 -8.48 3.81 0.58
CA TYR A 9 -7.43 2.80 0.37
C TYR A 9 -7.04 2.10 1.67
N GLN A 10 -6.97 2.84 2.78
CA GLN A 10 -6.67 2.27 4.10
C GLN A 10 -7.70 1.22 4.50
N LYS A 11 -9.01 1.53 4.40
CA LYS A 11 -10.09 0.58 4.71
C LYS A 11 -10.03 -0.67 3.82
N GLN A 12 -9.72 -0.50 2.53
CA GLN A 12 -9.55 -1.63 1.63
C GLN A 12 -8.36 -2.50 2.03
N ALA A 13 -7.20 -1.91 2.32
CA ALA A 13 -6.01 -2.64 2.73
C ALA A 13 -6.25 -3.43 4.03
N GLU A 14 -6.89 -2.82 5.03
CA GLU A 14 -7.25 -3.46 6.31
C GLU A 14 -8.22 -4.63 6.10
N HIS A 15 -9.24 -4.45 5.26
CA HIS A 15 -10.18 -5.51 4.91
C HIS A 15 -9.49 -6.66 4.19
N THR A 16 -8.66 -6.37 3.19
CA THR A 16 -7.91 -7.38 2.42
C THR A 16 -6.94 -8.16 3.30
N LEU A 17 -6.24 -7.49 4.23
CA LEU A 17 -5.36 -8.16 5.18
C LEU A 17 -6.13 -9.04 6.17
N THR A 18 -7.30 -8.58 6.62
CA THR A 18 -8.19 -9.40 7.45
C THR A 18 -8.66 -10.64 6.70
N SER A 19 -9.01 -10.51 5.41
CA SER A 19 -9.34 -11.66 4.57
C SER A 19 -8.15 -12.59 4.36
N ALA A 20 -6.94 -12.07 4.17
CA ALA A 20 -5.73 -12.88 4.03
C ALA A 20 -5.47 -13.76 5.26
N ARG A 21 -5.73 -13.23 6.46
CA ARG A 21 -5.62 -13.99 7.72
C ARG A 21 -6.60 -15.14 7.77
N ARG A 22 -7.85 -14.93 7.31
CA ARG A 22 -8.85 -16.00 7.25
C ARG A 22 -8.45 -17.12 6.29
N ASP A 23 -7.90 -16.77 5.13
CA ASP A 23 -7.41 -17.78 4.17
C ASP A 23 -6.24 -18.57 4.79
N PHE A 24 -5.34 -17.90 5.51
CA PHE A 24 -4.25 -18.58 6.22
C PHE A 24 -4.76 -19.54 7.30
N GLU A 25 -5.76 -19.13 8.08
CA GLU A 25 -6.44 -19.96 9.07
C GLU A 25 -7.17 -21.16 8.44
N ALA A 26 -7.60 -21.04 7.19
CA ALA A 26 -8.21 -22.11 6.40
C ALA A 26 -7.18 -22.98 5.65
N GLU A 27 -5.88 -22.78 5.89
CA GLU A 27 -4.76 -23.47 5.22
C GLU A 27 -4.61 -23.15 3.71
N ASP A 28 -5.36 -22.18 3.19
CA ASP A 28 -5.30 -21.66 1.82
C ASP A 28 -4.13 -20.66 1.66
N CYS A 29 -2.90 -21.17 1.76
CA CYS A 29 -1.68 -20.37 1.84
C CYS A 29 -1.43 -19.49 0.60
N ASP A 30 -1.77 -19.97 -0.60
CA ASP A 30 -1.59 -19.22 -1.86
C ASP A 30 -2.49 -17.97 -1.90
N TRP A 31 -3.75 -18.11 -1.50
CA TRP A 31 -4.69 -17.00 -1.37
C TRP A 31 -4.30 -16.03 -0.26
N ALA A 32 -3.84 -16.54 0.88
CA ALA A 32 -3.31 -15.70 1.96
C ALA A 32 -2.15 -14.82 1.47
N CYS A 33 -1.17 -15.40 0.77
CA CYS A 33 -0.04 -14.67 0.20
C CYS A 33 -0.48 -13.64 -0.85
N PHE A 34 -1.38 -14.02 -1.76
CA PHE A 34 -1.91 -13.10 -2.77
C PHE A 34 -2.60 -11.89 -2.14
N LYS A 35 -3.49 -12.12 -1.17
CA LYS A 35 -4.22 -11.03 -0.50
C LYS A 35 -3.29 -10.17 0.37
N ALA A 36 -2.30 -10.76 1.04
CA ALA A 36 -1.28 -10.00 1.76
C ALA A 36 -0.51 -9.05 0.82
N HIS A 37 -0.11 -9.52 -0.36
CA HIS A 37 0.51 -8.67 -1.39
C HIS A 37 -0.45 -7.55 -1.84
N GLN A 38 -1.71 -7.86 -2.10
CA GLN A 38 -2.73 -6.85 -2.49
C GLN A 38 -2.95 -5.79 -1.39
N ALA A 39 -2.97 -6.18 -0.12
CA ALA A 39 -3.08 -5.24 1.00
C ALA A 39 -1.89 -4.26 1.05
N ALA A 40 -0.67 -4.76 0.83
CA ALA A 40 0.52 -3.92 0.71
C ALA A 40 0.44 -2.97 -0.51
N GLU A 41 -0.05 -3.44 -1.64
CA GLU A 41 -0.24 -2.61 -2.84
C GLU A 41 -1.24 -1.47 -2.59
N LEU A 42 -2.37 -1.77 -1.93
CA LEU A 42 -3.43 -0.81 -1.63
C LEU A 42 -2.95 0.33 -0.72
N ILE A 43 -2.24 0.02 0.36
CA ILE A 43 -1.80 1.06 1.31
C ILE A 43 -0.78 2.01 0.67
N LEU A 44 0.15 1.47 -0.14
CA LEU A 44 1.17 2.28 -0.81
C LEU A 44 0.54 3.15 -1.91
N LYS A 45 -0.38 2.60 -2.70
CA LYS A 45 -1.17 3.38 -3.68
C LYS A 45 -1.99 4.47 -3.01
N GLY A 46 -2.62 4.16 -1.88
CA GLY A 46 -3.38 5.12 -1.09
C GLY A 46 -2.53 6.30 -0.66
N TRP A 47 -1.33 6.05 -0.14
CA TRP A 47 -0.40 7.10 0.27
C TRP A 47 0.00 7.98 -0.93
N LEU A 48 0.43 7.38 -2.03
CA LEU A 48 0.90 8.09 -3.23
C LEU A 48 -0.22 8.93 -3.87
N ARG A 49 -1.42 8.34 -4.06
CA ARG A 49 -2.56 9.04 -4.65
C ARG A 49 -3.09 10.16 -3.77
N SER A 50 -3.13 9.94 -2.46
CA SER A 50 -3.47 10.99 -1.51
C SER A 50 -2.44 12.13 -1.52
N SER A 51 -1.23 11.89 -2.01
CA SER A 51 -0.15 12.87 -2.14
C SER A 51 -0.02 13.45 -3.56
N ASP A 52 -1.12 13.44 -4.33
CA ASP A 52 -1.24 14.02 -5.68
C ASP A 52 -0.38 13.32 -6.76
N ARG A 53 0.10 12.09 -6.50
CA ARG A 53 0.79 11.27 -7.49
C ARG A 53 -0.18 10.29 -8.14
N PHE A 54 -0.18 10.24 -9.47
CA PHE A 54 -0.82 9.16 -10.19
C PHE A 54 0.15 7.98 -10.28
N VAL A 55 -0.23 6.83 -9.73
CA VAL A 55 0.55 5.60 -9.80
C VAL A 55 -0.26 4.44 -10.34
N THR A 56 0.39 3.62 -11.16
CA THR A 56 -0.14 2.41 -11.80
C THR A 56 0.82 1.23 -11.56
N GLY A 57 0.37 0.01 -11.87
CA GLY A 57 1.15 -1.21 -11.68
C GLY A 57 0.98 -1.86 -10.30
N HIS A 58 1.65 -3.01 -10.13
CA HIS A 58 1.45 -3.92 -8.99
C HIS A 58 2.75 -4.20 -8.19
N SER A 59 3.88 -3.61 -8.58
CA SER A 59 5.15 -3.88 -7.91
C SER A 59 5.24 -3.07 -6.61
N VAL A 60 5.08 -3.77 -5.48
CA VAL A 60 5.26 -3.19 -4.13
C VAL A 60 6.65 -2.54 -3.97
N VAL A 61 7.70 -3.15 -4.52
CA VAL A 61 9.06 -2.62 -4.49
C VAL A 61 9.16 -1.26 -5.21
N LYS A 62 8.57 -1.14 -6.40
CA LYS A 62 8.55 0.14 -7.14
C LYS A 62 7.74 1.20 -6.40
N LEU A 63 6.58 0.83 -5.85
CA LEU A 63 5.75 1.74 -5.06
C LEU A 63 6.49 2.26 -3.82
N LEU A 64 7.24 1.38 -3.12
CA LEU A 64 8.08 1.79 -1.98
C LEU A 64 9.21 2.73 -2.42
N ALA A 65 9.87 2.46 -3.54
CA ALA A 65 10.91 3.33 -4.07
C ALA A 65 10.36 4.73 -4.41
N ASP A 66 9.16 4.82 -5.00
CA ASP A 66 8.50 6.09 -5.30
C ASP A 66 8.20 6.89 -4.01
N ILE A 67 7.75 6.21 -2.95
CA ILE A 67 7.51 6.82 -1.64
C ILE A 67 8.83 7.30 -1.01
N GLN A 68 9.89 6.50 -1.08
CA GLN A 68 11.22 6.86 -0.57
C GLN A 68 11.76 8.10 -1.27
N GLN A 69 11.64 8.19 -2.59
CA GLN A 69 12.03 9.38 -3.33
C GLN A 69 11.24 10.61 -2.85
N GLN A 70 9.93 10.49 -2.66
CA GLN A 70 9.10 11.61 -2.21
C GLN A 70 9.43 12.07 -0.78
N THR A 71 9.61 11.13 0.15
CA THR A 71 9.94 11.44 1.55
C THR A 71 11.38 11.93 1.72
N THR A 72 12.31 11.49 0.87
CA THR A 72 13.69 12.00 0.85
C THR A 72 13.73 13.43 0.32
N ILE A 73 12.99 13.75 -0.75
CA ILE A 73 12.90 15.13 -1.27
C ILE A 73 12.26 16.09 -0.24
N ALA A 74 11.33 15.59 0.59
CA ALA A 74 10.67 16.40 1.62
C ALA A 74 11.54 16.70 2.85
N ARG A 75 12.70 16.04 3.00
CA ARG A 75 13.66 16.30 4.07
C ARG A 75 14.88 17.00 3.45
N PRO A 76 15.17 18.27 3.76
CA PRO A 76 16.42 18.88 3.32
C PRO A 76 17.58 18.01 3.81
N LEU A 77 18.60 17.84 2.99
CA LEU A 77 19.85 17.21 3.40
C LEU A 77 20.39 18.02 4.58
N GLU A 78 20.27 17.47 5.79
CA GLU A 78 20.95 18.02 6.95
C GLU A 78 22.45 17.84 6.70
N SER A 79 23.11 18.98 6.44
CA SER A 79 24.55 19.15 6.26
C SER A 79 25.28 19.09 7.60
#